data_AF-A0A2V1ZRC2-F1
#
_entry.id   AF-A0A2V1ZRC2-F1
#
_cell.length_a   1.000
_cell.length_b   1.000
_cell.length_c   1.000
_cell.angle_alpha   90.00
_cell.angle_beta   90.00
_cell.angle_gamma   90.00
#
_symmetry.space_group_name_H-M   'P 1'
#
loop_
_entity.id
_entity.type
_entity.pdbx_description
1 polymer ?
#
loop_
_entity_poly.entity_id
_entity_poly.type
_entity_poly.pdbx_seq_one_letter_code
_entity_poly.pdbx_strand_id
1 'polypeptide(L)'
;MRSYINILCISAVATIFFVQSANADCFSNLSGSWEHPIGGTWIFDSQKAKVVVNSENYGPAAKQITEFKVTSCDNNQLNYKITRAALENAVNPSFTYDKNSQSTPDAFDWSKDYLQPYEISDQSIKIGNYTYTKQ
;
A
#
# COMPACT_ATOMS: atom_id res chain seq x y z
N MET A 1 26.33 44.46 -54.23
CA MET A 1 26.09 43.01 -54.07
C MET A 1 26.74 42.56 -52.77
N ARG A 2 25.95 42.19 -51.75
CA ARG A 2 26.36 41.33 -50.62
C ARG A 2 25.11 40.87 -49.89
N SER A 3 25.08 39.57 -49.67
CA SER A 3 23.91 38.71 -49.49
C SER A 3 23.26 38.80 -48.12
N TYR A 4 21.93 38.63 -48.11
CA TYR A 4 21.10 38.35 -46.94
C TYR A 4 21.31 36.89 -46.49
N ILE A 5 21.57 36.67 -45.20
CA ILE A 5 21.45 35.34 -44.58
C ILE A 5 20.19 35.37 -43.73
N ASN A 6 19.14 34.70 -44.23
CA ASN A 6 17.95 34.35 -43.47
C ASN A 6 18.30 33.21 -42.52
N ILE A 7 18.30 33.47 -41.21
CA ILE A 7 18.31 32.41 -40.19
C ILE A 7 16.85 32.05 -39.91
N LEU A 8 16.41 30.95 -40.50
CA LEU A 8 15.17 30.27 -40.17
C LEU A 8 15.33 29.69 -38.75
N CYS A 9 14.66 30.26 -37.77
CA CYS A 9 14.57 29.68 -36.43
C CYS A 9 13.46 28.63 -36.45
N ILE A 10 13.82 27.37 -36.66
CA ILE A 10 12.88 26.24 -36.51
C ILE A 10 12.79 25.97 -35.01
N SER A 11 11.77 26.52 -34.37
CA SER A 11 11.41 26.19 -32.99
C SER A 11 10.87 24.76 -32.97
N ALA A 12 11.74 23.80 -32.65
CA ALA A 12 11.34 22.45 -32.28
C ALA A 12 10.54 22.54 -30.97
N VAL A 13 9.22 22.38 -31.06
CA VAL A 13 8.36 22.18 -29.89
C VAL A 13 8.72 20.80 -29.34
N ALA A 14 9.59 20.79 -28.33
CA ALA A 14 9.83 19.61 -27.53
C ALA A 14 8.58 19.39 -26.66
N THR A 15 7.69 18.51 -27.12
CA THR A 15 6.63 17.96 -26.28
C THR A 15 7.30 17.10 -25.21
N ILE A 16 7.58 17.70 -24.06
CA ILE A 16 8.04 17.01 -22.87
C ILE A 16 6.85 16.17 -22.38
N PHE A 17 6.84 14.89 -22.72
CA PHE A 17 6.02 13.91 -22.02
C PHE A 17 6.60 13.77 -20.62
N PHE A 18 6.02 14.49 -19.66
CA PHE A 18 6.19 14.12 -18.26
C PHE A 18 5.52 12.76 -18.10
N VAL A 19 6.33 11.70 -18.07
CA VAL A 19 5.91 10.45 -17.43
C VAL A 19 5.84 10.79 -15.94
N GLN A 20 4.74 11.44 -15.57
CA GLN A 20 4.43 11.72 -14.19
C GLN A 20 4.45 10.38 -13.48
N SER A 21 5.35 10.26 -12.52
CA SER A 21 5.60 9.08 -11.72
C SER A 21 4.34 8.72 -10.94
N ALA A 22 3.42 7.98 -11.57
CA ALA A 22 2.18 7.50 -10.95
C ALA A 22 2.45 6.76 -9.61
N ASN A 23 3.64 6.17 -9.50
CA ASN A 23 4.13 5.55 -8.26
C ASN A 23 4.31 6.54 -7.08
N ALA A 24 4.72 7.80 -7.31
CA ALA A 24 4.96 8.74 -6.20
C ALA A 24 3.65 9.33 -5.66
N ASP A 25 2.71 9.63 -6.56
CA ASP A 25 1.42 10.22 -6.20
C ASP A 25 0.55 9.22 -5.42
N CYS A 26 0.56 7.93 -5.77
CA CYS A 26 -0.23 6.92 -5.06
C CYS A 26 0.19 6.73 -3.60
N PHE A 27 1.49 6.67 -3.30
CA PHE A 27 1.96 6.54 -1.90
C PHE A 27 1.56 7.74 -1.05
N SER A 28 1.65 8.95 -1.62
CA SER A 28 1.25 10.17 -0.91
C SER A 28 -0.24 10.19 -0.57
N ASN A 29 -1.08 9.71 -1.49
CA ASN A 29 -2.53 9.64 -1.30
C ASN A 29 -2.93 8.56 -0.29
N LEU A 30 -2.27 7.41 -0.31
CA LEU A 30 -2.55 6.28 0.59
C LEU A 30 -2.11 6.56 2.04
N SER A 31 -1.06 7.37 2.21
CA SER A 31 -0.44 7.62 3.50
C SER A 31 -1.43 8.19 4.52
N GLY A 32 -1.43 7.62 5.73
CA GLY A 32 -2.35 8.00 6.79
C GLY A 32 -2.84 6.81 7.61
N SER A 33 -3.71 7.11 8.57
CA SER A 33 -4.42 6.12 9.37
C SER A 33 -5.89 6.08 8.97
N TRP A 34 -6.41 4.86 8.83
CA TRP A 34 -7.76 4.58 8.36
C TRP A 34 -8.43 3.60 9.33
N GLU A 35 -9.63 3.90 9.76
CA GLU A 35 -10.41 3.07 10.68
C GLU A 35 -11.04 1.89 9.95
N HIS A 36 -10.92 0.68 10.52
CA HIS A 36 -11.52 -0.53 9.96
C HIS A 36 -13.00 -0.61 10.36
N PRO A 37 -13.93 -0.91 9.43
CA PRO A 37 -15.37 -0.96 9.73
C PRO A 37 -15.81 -2.01 10.76
N ILE A 38 -14.94 -2.97 11.12
CA ILE A 38 -15.21 -4.01 12.14
C ILE A 38 -14.30 -3.83 13.38
N GLY A 39 -13.79 -2.61 13.56
CA GLY A 39 -12.86 -2.28 14.64
C GLY A 39 -11.41 -2.58 14.29
N GLY A 40 -10.54 -1.64 14.63
CA GLY A 40 -9.12 -1.70 14.32
C GLY A 40 -8.66 -0.54 13.42
N THR A 41 -7.43 -0.64 12.93
CA THR A 41 -6.78 0.46 12.21
C THR A 41 -5.90 -0.10 11.09
N TRP A 42 -5.97 0.56 9.94
CA TRP A 42 -5.04 0.41 8.84
C TRP A 42 -4.16 1.65 8.76
N ILE A 43 -2.86 1.48 8.89
CA ILE A 43 -1.88 2.55 8.77
C ILE A 43 -1.06 2.33 7.50
N PHE A 44 -0.98 3.33 6.63
CA PHE A 44 -0.04 3.42 5.52
C PHE A 44 1.02 4.47 5.85
N ASP A 45 2.29 4.07 5.77
CA ASP A 45 3.46 4.91 5.92
C ASP A 45 4.41 4.64 4.74
N SER A 46 4.28 5.45 3.69
CA SER A 46 5.03 5.27 2.44
C SER A 46 4.83 3.85 1.87
N GLN A 47 5.91 3.10 1.68
CA GLN A 47 5.89 1.72 1.16
C GLN A 47 5.52 0.66 2.20
N LYS A 48 5.24 1.04 3.44
CA LYS A 48 4.87 0.09 4.50
C LYS A 48 3.42 0.30 4.89
N ALA A 49 2.76 -0.78 5.21
CA ALA A 49 1.44 -0.70 5.81
C ALA A 49 1.18 -1.80 6.82
N LYS A 50 0.29 -1.48 7.76
CA LYS A 50 -0.07 -2.32 8.89
C LYS A 50 -1.57 -2.27 9.09
N VAL A 51 -2.18 -3.44 9.10
CA VAL A 51 -3.58 -3.62 9.45
C VAL A 51 -3.63 -4.33 10.79
N VAL A 52 -4.36 -3.75 11.73
CA VAL A 52 -4.69 -4.35 13.02
C VAL A 52 -6.21 -4.47 13.08
N VAL A 53 -6.72 -5.68 13.23
CA VAL A 53 -8.16 -5.95 13.33
C VAL A 53 -8.44 -6.70 14.62
N ASN A 54 -9.54 -6.37 15.27
CA ASN A 54 -10.03 -7.17 16.40
C ASN A 54 -10.43 -8.56 15.89
N SER A 55 -10.17 -9.60 16.67
CA SER A 55 -10.43 -10.98 16.28
C SER A 55 -11.21 -11.74 17.34
N GLU A 56 -12.48 -11.38 17.49
CA GLU A 56 -13.38 -11.91 18.53
C GLU A 56 -13.48 -13.44 18.53
N ASN A 57 -13.29 -14.07 17.36
CA ASN A 57 -13.23 -15.53 17.20
C ASN A 57 -12.16 -16.21 18.08
N TYR A 58 -11.11 -15.48 18.49
CA TYR A 58 -10.03 -15.98 19.33
C TYR A 58 -10.00 -15.35 20.72
N GLY A 59 -10.99 -14.51 21.05
CA GLY A 59 -11.12 -13.82 22.33
C GLY A 59 -11.43 -12.33 22.20
N PRO A 60 -12.03 -11.71 23.24
CA PRO A 60 -12.40 -10.30 23.22
C PRO A 60 -11.21 -9.34 23.17
N ALA A 61 -10.01 -9.79 23.58
CA ALA A 61 -8.78 -9.00 23.53
C ALA A 61 -7.87 -9.36 22.35
N ALA A 62 -8.26 -10.36 21.54
CA ALA A 62 -7.41 -10.89 20.49
C ALA A 62 -7.32 -9.94 19.29
N LYS A 63 -6.13 -9.84 18.70
CA LYS A 63 -5.84 -8.96 17.56
C LYS A 63 -5.13 -9.72 16.46
N GLN A 64 -5.63 -9.58 15.23
CA GLN A 64 -4.92 -10.01 14.03
C GLN A 64 -4.13 -8.83 13.49
N ILE A 65 -2.84 -9.05 13.26
CA ILE A 65 -1.92 -8.05 12.73
C ILE A 65 -1.39 -8.57 11.40
N THR A 66 -1.54 -7.76 10.35
CA THR A 66 -0.94 -8.01 9.04
C THR A 66 -0.11 -6.80 8.65
N GLU A 67 1.19 -7.00 8.47
CA GLU A 67 2.10 -5.97 7.98
C GLU A 67 2.57 -6.35 6.57
N PHE A 68 2.69 -5.36 5.70
CA PHE A 68 3.10 -5.55 4.32
C PHE A 68 4.00 -4.43 3.83
N LYS A 69 4.82 -4.80 2.86
CA LYS A 69 5.62 -3.89 2.04
C LYS A 69 4.96 -3.76 0.68
N VAL A 70 4.49 -2.56 0.37
CA VAL A 70 3.99 -2.18 -0.95
C VAL A 70 5.19 -2.09 -1.90
N THR A 71 5.19 -2.90 -2.95
CA THR A 71 6.26 -2.97 -3.95
C THR A 71 6.03 -1.99 -5.09
N SER A 72 4.78 -1.75 -5.46
CA SER A 72 4.36 -0.68 -6.37
C SER A 72 2.89 -0.32 -6.17
N CYS A 73 2.48 0.87 -6.61
CA CYS A 73 1.07 1.22 -6.75
C CYS A 73 0.84 2.07 -8.00
N ASP A 74 -0.34 1.94 -8.56
CA ASP A 74 -0.88 2.86 -9.56
C ASP A 74 -2.17 3.50 -9.02
N ASN A 75 -3.04 4.03 -9.88
CA ASN A 75 -4.23 4.76 -9.45
C ASN A 75 -5.35 3.88 -8.86
N ASN A 76 -5.34 2.56 -9.10
CA ASN A 76 -6.43 1.67 -8.68
C ASN A 76 -5.95 0.28 -8.22
N GLN A 77 -4.66 0.03 -8.22
CA GLN A 77 -4.07 -1.26 -7.88
C GLN A 77 -2.80 -1.09 -7.06
N LEU A 78 -2.70 -1.92 -6.02
CA LEU A 78 -1.58 -1.98 -5.10
C LEU A 78 -0.91 -3.36 -5.19
N ASN A 79 0.39 -3.37 -5.45
CA ASN A 79 1.22 -4.57 -5.36
C ASN A 79 1.96 -4.60 -4.04
N TYR A 80 1.90 -5.72 -3.31
CA TYR A 80 2.56 -5.83 -2.02
C TYR A 80 2.97 -7.26 -1.68
N LYS A 81 3.88 -7.35 -0.70
CA LYS A 81 4.22 -8.58 0.00
C LYS A 81 3.85 -8.47 1.47
N ILE A 82 3.30 -9.53 2.04
CA ILE A 82 3.08 -9.64 3.48
C ILE A 82 4.44 -9.92 4.14
N THR A 83 4.86 -9.02 5.01
CA THR A 83 6.11 -9.11 5.76
C THR A 83 5.90 -9.71 7.14
N ARG A 84 4.69 -9.57 7.71
CA ARG A 84 4.30 -10.16 8.99
C ARG A 84 2.82 -10.53 9.00
N ALA A 85 2.49 -11.68 9.58
CA ALA A 85 1.14 -12.04 9.98
C ALA A 85 1.17 -12.62 11.40
N ALA A 86 0.44 -12.00 12.32
CA ALA A 86 0.40 -12.40 13.72
C ALA A 86 -1.02 -12.44 14.27
N LEU A 87 -1.24 -13.30 15.26
CA LEU A 87 -2.41 -13.30 16.14
C LEU A 87 -1.90 -13.16 17.56
N GLU A 88 -2.30 -12.09 18.23
CA GLU A 88 -1.87 -11.75 19.60
C GLU A 88 -3.06 -11.78 20.57
N ASN A 89 -2.79 -12.02 21.85
CA ASN A 89 -3.76 -11.98 22.95
C ASN A 89 -4.99 -12.89 22.78
N ALA A 90 -4.82 -14.03 22.12
CA ALA A 90 -5.85 -15.07 22.07
C ALA A 90 -6.11 -15.65 23.47
N VAL A 91 -7.35 -16.06 23.74
CA VAL A 91 -7.75 -16.69 25.03
C VAL A 91 -6.91 -17.93 25.31
N ASN A 92 -6.63 -18.72 24.27
CA ASN A 92 -5.67 -19.81 24.35
C ASN A 92 -4.35 -19.37 23.71
N PRO A 93 -3.26 -19.20 24.49
CA PRO A 93 -1.96 -18.79 23.98
C PRO A 93 -1.39 -19.73 22.92
N SER A 94 -1.79 -21.01 22.88
CA SER A 94 -1.33 -21.94 21.85
C SER A 94 -1.78 -21.57 20.43
N PHE A 95 -2.76 -20.68 20.29
CA PHE A 95 -3.19 -20.14 18.99
C PHE A 95 -2.45 -18.86 18.59
N THR A 96 -1.69 -18.25 19.51
CA THR A 96 -0.87 -17.08 19.19
C THR A 96 0.22 -17.49 18.21
N TYR A 97 0.42 -16.69 17.16
CA TYR A 97 1.46 -16.94 16.16
C TYR A 97 2.06 -15.64 15.67
N ASP A 98 3.30 -15.72 15.18
CA ASP A 98 3.98 -14.64 14.47
C ASP A 98 4.77 -15.23 13.30
N LYS A 99 4.27 -15.00 12.10
CA LYS A 99 4.93 -15.37 10.84
C LYS A 99 5.56 -14.11 10.28
N ASN A 100 6.89 -14.11 10.19
CA ASN A 100 7.66 -13.06 9.55
C ASN A 100 8.78 -13.71 8.72
N SER A 101 9.53 -12.89 7.98
CA SER A 101 10.65 -13.37 7.16
C SER A 101 11.70 -14.19 7.91
N GLN A 102 11.81 -14.03 9.23
CA GLN A 102 12.78 -14.72 10.08
C GLN A 102 12.24 -16.05 10.64
N SER A 103 10.93 -16.18 10.85
CA SER A 103 10.29 -17.37 11.45
C SER A 103 9.68 -18.34 10.43
N THR A 104 9.75 -18.02 9.14
CA THR A 104 9.31 -18.88 8.02
C THR A 104 10.51 -19.47 7.28
N PRO A 105 10.59 -20.80 7.05
CA PRO A 105 11.68 -21.42 6.29
C PRO A 105 11.81 -20.83 4.88
N ASP A 106 13.04 -20.82 4.34
CA ASP A 106 13.59 -20.12 3.15
C ASP A 106 12.85 -20.27 1.79
N ALA A 107 11.53 -20.17 1.77
CA ALA A 107 10.84 -19.68 0.59
C ALA A 107 11.12 -18.17 0.51
N PHE A 108 12.03 -17.78 -0.38
CA PHE A 108 12.34 -16.38 -0.75
C PHE A 108 11.06 -15.52 -0.71
N ASP A 109 10.98 -14.58 0.22
CA ASP A 109 9.73 -13.87 0.55
C ASP A 109 8.55 -14.83 0.75
N TRP A 110 8.39 -15.34 1.98
CA TRP A 110 7.40 -16.39 2.32
C TRP A 110 5.98 -16.11 1.83
N SER A 111 5.65 -14.85 1.60
CA SER A 111 4.47 -14.42 0.88
C SER A 111 4.83 -14.05 -0.57
N LYS A 112 4.11 -14.63 -1.53
CA LYS A 112 4.11 -14.16 -2.93
C LYS A 112 3.70 -12.68 -3.03
N ASP A 113 3.95 -12.07 -4.19
CA ASP A 113 3.35 -10.77 -4.51
C ASP A 113 1.82 -10.91 -4.62
N TYR A 114 1.12 -9.97 -3.99
CA TYR A 114 -0.33 -9.83 -4.03
C TYR A 114 -0.71 -8.57 -4.79
N LEU A 115 -1.80 -8.70 -5.56
CA LEU A 115 -2.46 -7.61 -6.26
C LEU A 115 -3.74 -7.27 -5.53
N GLN A 116 -3.90 -6.03 -5.12
CA GLN A 116 -5.07 -5.56 -4.39
C GLN A 116 -5.66 -4.34 -5.08
N PRO A 117 -6.85 -4.46 -5.69
CA PRO A 117 -7.61 -3.31 -6.12
C PRO A 117 -7.93 -2.41 -4.93
N TYR A 118 -7.82 -1.10 -5.16
CA TYR A 118 -8.23 -0.11 -4.19
C TYR A 118 -8.89 1.09 -4.88
N GLU A 119 -9.68 1.83 -4.10
CA GLU A 119 -10.27 3.09 -4.52
C GLU A 119 -10.08 4.09 -3.38
N ILE A 120 -9.60 5.29 -3.68
CA ILE A 120 -9.37 6.32 -2.68
C ILE A 120 -10.20 7.56 -2.96
N SER A 121 -10.80 8.10 -1.90
CA SER A 121 -11.45 9.40 -1.86
C SER A 121 -10.80 10.25 -0.77
N ASP A 122 -11.18 11.51 -0.66
CA ASP A 122 -10.65 12.42 0.35
C ASP A 122 -10.83 11.92 1.80
N GLN A 123 -11.86 11.10 2.04
CA GLN A 123 -12.27 10.67 3.39
C GLN A 123 -12.29 9.15 3.58
N SER A 124 -12.07 8.37 2.52
CA SER A 124 -12.14 6.92 2.61
C SER A 124 -11.18 6.23 1.66
N ILE A 125 -10.76 5.04 2.05
CA ILE A 125 -10.11 4.10 1.16
C ILE A 125 -10.89 2.80 1.14
N LYS A 126 -11.16 2.25 -0.04
CA LYS A 126 -11.78 0.94 -0.20
C LYS A 126 -10.71 -0.06 -0.62
N ILE A 127 -10.57 -1.12 0.16
CA ILE A 127 -9.66 -2.22 -0.15
C ILE A 127 -10.40 -3.55 0.08
N GLY A 128 -10.45 -4.38 -0.96
CA GLY A 128 -11.24 -5.60 -0.96
C GLY A 128 -12.72 -5.31 -0.73
N ASN A 129 -13.31 -5.95 0.27
CA ASN A 129 -14.73 -5.79 0.62
C ASN A 129 -14.98 -4.70 1.67
N TYR A 130 -13.93 -4.03 2.16
CA TYR A 130 -14.03 -3.07 3.25
C TYR A 130 -13.76 -1.66 2.75
N THR A 131 -14.54 -0.71 3.27
CA THR A 131 -14.29 0.72 3.12
C THR A 131 -13.86 1.24 4.48
N TYR A 132 -12.67 1.83 4.52
CA TYR A 132 -12.02 2.37 5.70
C TYR A 132 -12.16 3.89 5.67
N THR A 133 -12.45 4.49 6.82
CA THR A 133 -12.62 5.95 6.96
C THR A 133 -11.34 6.57 7.48
N LYS A 134 -10.99 7.76 7.00
CA LYS A 134 -9.81 8.47 7.49
C LYS A 134 -9.98 8.82 8.98
N GLN A 135 -8.93 8.62 9.77
CA GLN A 135 -8.88 9.02 11.18
C GLN A 135 -8.45 10.48 11.35
#